data_AF-A0A1R3G710-F1
#
_entry.id   AF-A0A1R3G710-F1
#
_cell.length_a   1.000
_cell.length_b   1.000
_cell.length_c   1.000
_cell.angle_alpha   90.00
_cell.angle_beta   90.00
_cell.angle_gamma   90.00
#
_symmetry.space_group_name_H-M   'P 1'
#
loop_
_entity.id
_entity.type
_entity.pdbx_description
1 polymer ?
#
loop_
_entity_poly.entity_id
_entity_poly.type
_entity_poly.pdbx_seq_one_letter_code
_entity_poly.pdbx_strand_id
1 'polypeptide(L)'
;MEQEKGKGSEERWNGAIANLTEMASNLDSLQKILLKKAVFVDEDTFAKASLTSEQARTIKVLEKRVETLEREVDAAITAAARARSEKRQAEAAQKAAELRAQEVTKELENTTKVFELHMEELRAKQEEISKRDKEIKLLEAIIQTLGGTTDSHH
;
A
#
# COMPACT_ATOMS: atom_id res chain seq x y z
N MET A 1 78.68 -22.08 -79.59
CA MET A 1 78.45 -21.14 -78.47
C MET A 1 77.32 -20.13 -78.72
N GLU A 2 76.44 -20.32 -79.71
CA GLU A 2 75.28 -19.41 -79.93
C GLU A 2 73.92 -19.94 -79.45
N GLN A 3 73.78 -21.24 -79.12
CA GLN A 3 72.49 -21.82 -78.71
C GLN A 3 72.11 -21.60 -77.24
N GLU A 4 73.04 -21.25 -76.34
CA GLU A 4 72.72 -21.02 -74.91
C GLU A 4 72.30 -19.59 -74.59
N LYS A 5 72.64 -18.60 -75.43
CA LYS A 5 72.26 -17.19 -75.21
C LYS A 5 70.77 -16.90 -75.46
N GLY A 6 70.08 -17.74 -76.23
CA GLY A 6 68.64 -17.58 -76.54
C GLY A 6 67.70 -18.11 -75.45
N LYS A 7 68.04 -19.27 -74.85
CA LYS A 7 67.16 -19.96 -73.88
C LYS A 7 66.93 -19.16 -72.60
N GLY A 8 67.97 -18.52 -72.05
CA GLY A 8 67.83 -17.69 -70.85
C GLY A 8 67.04 -16.39 -71.06
N SER A 9 66.96 -15.88 -72.29
CA SER A 9 66.10 -14.73 -72.62
C SER A 9 64.64 -15.16 -72.71
N GLU A 10 64.37 -16.30 -73.33
CA GLU A 10 63.04 -16.87 -73.49
C GLU A 10 62.42 -17.28 -72.15
N GLU A 11 63.19 -17.89 -71.24
CA GLU A 11 62.76 -18.22 -69.88
C GLU A 11 62.41 -16.97 -69.05
N ARG A 12 63.20 -15.89 -69.20
CA ARG A 12 62.93 -14.62 -68.51
C ARG A 12 61.67 -13.93 -69.05
N TRP A 13 61.45 -13.96 -70.36
CA TRP A 13 60.22 -13.45 -70.99
C TRP A 13 59.00 -14.25 -70.56
N ASN A 14 59.09 -15.58 -70.52
CA ASN A 14 58.01 -16.44 -70.06
C ASN A 14 57.70 -16.22 -68.57
N GLY A 15 58.72 -16.03 -67.73
CA GLY A 15 58.53 -15.66 -66.33
C GLY A 15 57.85 -14.30 -66.15
N ALA A 16 58.20 -13.30 -66.97
CA ALA A 16 57.56 -11.99 -66.94
C ALA A 16 56.07 -12.06 -67.35
N ILE A 17 55.73 -12.86 -68.37
CA ILE A 17 54.34 -13.08 -68.80
C ILE A 17 53.55 -13.80 -67.71
N ALA A 18 54.13 -14.80 -67.04
CA ALA A 18 53.49 -15.49 -65.93
C ALA A 18 53.17 -14.53 -64.78
N ASN A 19 54.13 -13.67 -64.39
CA ASN A 19 53.93 -12.67 -63.35
C ASN A 19 52.82 -11.66 -63.71
N LEU A 20 52.77 -11.18 -64.97
CA LEU A 20 51.72 -10.28 -65.44
C LEU A 20 50.33 -10.95 -65.42
N THR A 21 50.28 -12.23 -65.78
CA THR A 21 49.03 -13.02 -65.75
C THR A 21 48.53 -13.20 -64.32
N GLU A 22 49.43 -13.49 -63.39
CA GLU A 22 49.11 -13.61 -61.97
C GLU A 22 48.65 -12.26 -61.38
N MET A 23 49.32 -11.16 -61.73
CA MET A 23 48.87 -9.82 -61.34
C MET A 23 47.48 -9.48 -61.88
N ALA A 24 47.18 -9.84 -63.13
CA ALA A 24 45.85 -9.63 -63.71
C ALA A 24 44.77 -10.43 -62.96
N SER A 25 45.07 -11.67 -62.60
CA SER A 25 44.17 -12.52 -61.80
C SER A 25 43.94 -11.96 -60.38
N ASN A 26 45.01 -11.47 -59.74
CA ASN A 26 44.94 -10.82 -58.44
C ASN A 26 44.13 -9.52 -58.49
N LEU A 27 44.28 -8.73 -59.55
CA LEU A 27 43.53 -7.49 -59.76
C LEU A 27 42.03 -7.76 -59.98
N ASP A 28 41.68 -8.75 -60.81
CA ASP A 28 40.29 -9.17 -61.04
C ASP A 28 39.66 -9.72 -59.75
N SER A 29 40.42 -10.48 -58.95
CA SER A 29 39.97 -10.96 -57.65
C SER A 29 39.72 -9.81 -56.66
N LEU A 30 40.63 -8.81 -56.62
CA LEU A 30 40.46 -7.62 -55.80
C LEU A 30 39.24 -6.80 -56.24
N GLN A 31 39.04 -6.60 -57.55
CA GLN A 31 37.88 -5.92 -58.10
C GLN A 31 36.58 -6.62 -57.71
N LYS A 32 36.52 -7.96 -57.85
CA LYS A 32 35.35 -8.76 -57.45
C LYS A 32 35.08 -8.69 -55.95
N ILE A 33 36.13 -8.69 -55.14
CA ILE A 33 36.00 -8.52 -53.69
C ILE A 33 35.48 -7.12 -53.36
N LEU A 34 36.04 -6.07 -53.95
CA LEU A 34 35.59 -4.70 -53.73
C LEU A 34 34.14 -4.51 -54.19
N LEU A 35 33.74 -4.99 -55.36
CA LEU A 35 32.34 -4.88 -55.82
C LEU A 35 31.34 -5.66 -54.96
N LYS A 36 31.76 -6.76 -54.32
CA LYS A 36 30.88 -7.59 -53.47
C LYS A 36 30.92 -7.23 -51.99
N LYS A 37 32.05 -6.72 -51.49
CA LYS A 37 32.32 -6.47 -50.07
C LYS A 37 32.56 -5.02 -49.71
N ALA A 38 32.80 -4.13 -50.68
CA ALA A 38 32.68 -2.71 -50.41
C ALA A 38 31.19 -2.41 -50.25
N VAL A 39 30.70 -2.66 -49.05
CA VAL A 39 29.56 -1.93 -48.54
C VAL A 39 30.06 -0.50 -48.48
N PHE A 40 29.69 0.32 -49.47
CA PHE A 40 29.70 1.76 -49.27
C PHE A 40 28.73 2.01 -48.13
N VAL A 41 29.26 1.99 -46.90
CA VAL A 41 28.52 2.42 -45.73
C VAL A 41 28.40 3.92 -45.94
N ASP A 42 27.31 4.35 -46.57
CA ASP A 42 26.90 5.72 -46.47
C ASP A 42 26.79 6.01 -44.97
N GLU A 43 27.77 6.77 -44.46
CA GLU A 43 27.97 7.00 -43.04
C GLU A 43 26.72 7.64 -42.44
N ASP A 44 26.02 8.47 -43.23
CA ASP A 44 24.72 9.03 -42.88
C ASP A 44 23.63 7.96 -42.73
N THR A 45 23.58 6.98 -43.63
CA THR A 45 22.61 5.88 -43.55
C THR A 45 22.87 4.99 -42.34
N PHE A 46 24.14 4.68 -42.04
CA PHE A 46 24.48 3.91 -40.85
C PHE A 46 24.17 4.68 -39.55
N ALA A 47 24.54 5.97 -39.48
CA ALA A 47 24.25 6.81 -38.34
C ALA A 47 22.73 6.93 -38.07
N LYS A 48 21.94 7.12 -39.13
CA LYS A 48 20.46 7.15 -39.04
C LYS A 48 19.90 5.80 -38.57
N ALA A 49 20.38 4.68 -39.11
CA ALA A 49 19.92 3.35 -38.72
C ALA A 49 20.28 3.04 -37.25
N SER A 50 21.49 3.42 -36.82
CA SER A 50 21.95 3.26 -35.45
C SER A 50 21.09 4.07 -34.47
N LEU A 51 20.88 5.35 -34.76
CA LEU A 51 20.03 6.24 -33.95
C LEU A 51 18.59 5.71 -33.86
N THR A 52 18.03 5.27 -34.99
CA THR A 52 16.66 4.72 -35.03
C THR A 52 16.56 3.44 -34.18
N SER A 53 17.59 2.59 -34.20
CA SER A 53 17.64 1.38 -33.38
C SER A 53 17.68 1.70 -31.88
N GLU A 54 18.48 2.68 -31.48
CA GLU A 54 18.57 3.12 -30.09
C GLU A 54 17.26 3.77 -29.60
N GLN A 55 16.64 4.60 -30.45
CA GLN A 55 15.32 5.16 -30.20
C GLN A 55 14.26 4.06 -30.03
N ALA A 56 14.24 3.06 -30.92
CA ALA A 56 13.31 1.93 -30.83
C ALA A 56 13.47 1.13 -29.54
N ARG A 57 14.71 0.94 -29.07
CA ARG A 57 14.97 0.30 -27.76
C ARG A 57 14.45 1.15 -26.61
N THR A 58 14.66 2.46 -26.66
CA THR A 58 14.21 3.40 -25.63
C THR A 58 12.69 3.44 -25.56
N ILE A 59 12.00 3.50 -26.71
CA ILE A 59 10.54 3.45 -26.80
C ILE A 59 9.99 2.21 -26.11
N LYS A 60 10.53 1.02 -26.41
CA LYS A 60 10.08 -0.23 -25.77
C LYS A 60 10.25 -0.25 -24.25
N VAL A 61 11.30 0.38 -23.73
CA VAL A 61 11.52 0.49 -22.28
C VAL A 61 10.48 1.43 -21.67
N LEU A 62 10.20 2.56 -22.34
CA LEU A 62 9.19 3.52 -21.88
C LEU A 62 7.77 2.94 -21.93
N GLU A 63 7.41 2.22 -22.99
CA GLU A 63 6.11 1.53 -23.10
C GLU A 63 5.87 0.58 -21.93
N LYS A 64 6.86 -0.27 -21.60
CA LYS A 64 6.78 -1.16 -20.43
C LYS A 64 6.60 -0.38 -19.12
N ARG A 65 7.29 0.75 -18.97
CA ARG A 65 7.16 1.59 -17.77
C ARG A 65 5.76 2.20 -17.68
N VAL A 66 5.20 2.67 -18.80
CA VAL A 66 3.83 3.20 -18.84
C VAL A 66 2.84 2.12 -18.44
N GLU A 67 2.91 0.92 -19.03
CA GLU A 67 2.02 -0.19 -18.66
C GLU A 67 2.11 -0.56 -17.17
N THR A 68 3.31 -0.56 -16.59
CA THR A 68 3.48 -0.82 -15.16
C THR A 68 2.83 0.26 -14.32
N LEU A 69 3.06 1.53 -14.66
CA LEU A 69 2.46 2.66 -13.94
C LEU A 69 0.94 2.65 -14.03
N GLU A 70 0.36 2.29 -15.18
CA GLU A 70 -1.09 2.16 -15.34
C GLU A 70 -1.66 1.09 -14.40
N ARG A 71 -1.03 -0.09 -14.33
CA ARG A 71 -1.45 -1.15 -13.39
C ARG A 71 -1.33 -0.72 -11.93
N GLU A 72 -0.26 0.00 -11.58
CA GLU A 72 -0.06 0.53 -10.23
C GLU A 72 -1.12 1.57 -9.85
N VAL A 73 -1.49 2.45 -10.78
CA VAL A 73 -2.55 3.44 -10.58
C VAL A 73 -3.90 2.77 -10.37
N ASP A 74 -4.25 1.77 -11.18
CA ASP A 74 -5.50 1.02 -11.01
C ASP A 74 -5.56 0.29 -9.65
N ALA A 75 -4.44 -0.29 -9.23
CA ALA A 75 -4.30 -0.92 -7.92
C ALA A 75 -4.47 0.11 -6.78
N ALA A 76 -3.85 1.28 -6.91
CA ALA A 76 -3.95 2.37 -5.94
C ALA A 76 -5.38 2.93 -5.84
N ILE A 77 -6.08 3.11 -6.96
CA ILE A 77 -7.49 3.54 -7.00
C ILE A 77 -8.37 2.52 -6.25
N THR A 78 -8.19 1.23 -6.54
CA THR A 78 -8.95 0.16 -5.90
C THR A 78 -8.68 0.10 -4.40
N ALA A 79 -7.42 0.22 -3.98
CA ALA A 79 -7.05 0.25 -2.57
C ALA A 79 -7.64 1.47 -1.86
N ALA A 80 -7.58 2.66 -2.47
CA ALA A 80 -8.17 3.87 -1.93
C ALA A 80 -9.70 3.78 -1.79
N ALA A 81 -10.38 3.15 -2.76
CA ALA A 81 -11.82 2.91 -2.68
C ALA A 81 -12.18 2.01 -1.49
N ARG A 82 -11.44 0.90 -1.29
CA ARG A 82 -11.61 0.02 -0.13
C ARG A 82 -11.38 0.75 1.19
N ALA A 83 -10.27 1.48 1.31
CA ALA A 83 -9.94 2.24 2.52
C ALA A 83 -11.01 3.28 2.86
N ARG A 84 -11.59 3.97 1.86
CA ARG A 84 -12.71 4.90 2.08
C ARG A 84 -13.98 4.21 2.56
N SER A 85 -14.28 3.03 2.01
CA SER A 85 -15.44 2.23 2.44
C SER A 85 -15.29 1.74 3.87
N GLU A 86 -14.12 1.17 4.21
CA GLU A 86 -13.79 0.70 5.55
C GLU A 86 -13.83 1.83 6.57
N LYS A 87 -13.24 3.00 6.24
CA LYS A 87 -13.31 4.20 7.08
C LYS A 87 -14.75 4.59 7.38
N ARG A 88 -15.62 4.65 6.37
CA ARG A 88 -17.04 5.00 6.55
C ARG A 88 -17.76 4.01 7.46
N GLN A 89 -17.48 2.72 7.32
CA GLN A 89 -18.06 1.69 8.17
C GLN A 89 -17.59 1.84 9.62
N ALA A 90 -16.30 2.08 9.84
CA ALA A 90 -15.73 2.31 11.16
C ALA A 90 -16.31 3.56 11.83
N GLU A 91 -16.43 4.66 11.09
CA GLU A 91 -17.04 5.91 11.59
C GLU A 91 -18.52 5.71 11.97
N ALA A 92 -19.29 4.97 11.16
CA ALA A 92 -20.68 4.65 11.48
C ALA A 92 -20.79 3.79 12.74
N ALA A 93 -19.93 2.78 12.89
CA ALA A 93 -19.88 1.93 14.08
C ALA A 93 -19.48 2.72 15.33
N GLN A 94 -18.49 3.61 15.22
CA GLN A 94 -18.07 4.49 16.31
C GLN A 94 -19.23 5.40 16.75
N LYS A 95 -19.91 6.04 15.81
CA LYS A 95 -21.05 6.92 16.12
C LYS A 95 -22.20 6.16 16.81
N ALA A 96 -22.48 4.94 16.38
CA ALA A 96 -23.49 4.08 17.02
C ALA A 96 -23.08 3.68 18.45
N ALA A 97 -21.81 3.35 18.66
CA ALA A 97 -21.28 3.04 19.98
C ALA A 97 -21.31 4.26 20.92
N GLU A 98 -20.97 5.44 20.41
CA GLU A 98 -21.03 6.70 21.17
C GLU A 98 -22.46 7.04 21.58
N LEU A 99 -23.43 6.93 20.67
CA LEU A 99 -24.84 7.16 20.97
C LEU A 99 -25.33 6.21 22.08
N ARG A 100 -24.98 4.92 21.98
CA ARG A 100 -25.32 3.93 23.00
C ARG A 100 -24.68 4.24 24.36
N ALA A 101 -23.44 4.72 24.38
CA ALA A 101 -22.78 5.12 25.63
C ALA A 101 -23.49 6.32 26.28
N GLN A 102 -23.93 7.29 25.49
CA GLN A 102 -24.72 8.44 25.97
C GLN A 102 -26.08 8.00 26.55
N GLU A 103 -26.77 7.07 25.88
CA GLU A 103 -28.03 6.50 26.38
C GLU A 103 -27.85 5.80 27.72
N VAL A 104 -26.86 4.90 27.83
CA VAL A 104 -26.56 4.18 29.08
C VAL A 104 -26.17 5.15 30.19
N THR A 105 -25.39 6.18 29.88
CA THR A 105 -25.01 7.20 30.86
C THR A 105 -26.24 7.92 31.40
N LYS A 106 -27.17 8.32 30.53
CA LYS A 106 -28.42 8.95 30.93
C LYS A 106 -29.31 8.03 31.77
N GLU A 107 -29.38 6.75 31.43
CA GLU A 107 -30.12 5.75 32.22
C GLU A 107 -29.52 5.56 33.62
N LEU A 108 -28.18 5.53 33.72
CA LEU A 108 -27.47 5.46 35.00
C LEU A 108 -27.70 6.70 35.85
N GLU A 109 -27.64 7.90 35.26
CA GLU A 109 -27.94 9.16 35.96
C GLU A 109 -29.37 9.17 36.49
N ASN A 110 -30.35 8.75 35.68
CA ASN A 110 -31.74 8.66 36.11
C ASN A 110 -31.92 7.65 37.24
N THR A 111 -31.28 6.48 37.12
CA THR A 111 -31.33 5.43 38.14
C THR A 111 -30.69 5.90 39.45
N THR A 112 -29.59 6.65 39.37
CA THR A 112 -28.93 7.25 40.53
C THR A 112 -29.86 8.21 41.26
N LYS A 113 -30.58 9.09 40.54
CA LYS A 113 -31.57 10.01 41.14
C LYS A 113 -32.70 9.26 41.84
N VAL A 114 -33.19 8.16 41.26
CA VAL A 114 -34.22 7.33 41.91
C VAL A 114 -33.68 6.72 43.20
N PHE A 115 -32.44 6.21 43.20
CA PHE A 115 -31.82 5.71 44.42
C PHE A 115 -31.64 6.78 45.50
N GLU A 116 -31.25 8.00 45.12
CA GLU A 116 -31.15 9.13 46.05
C GLU A 116 -32.50 9.42 46.72
N LEU A 117 -33.57 9.52 45.93
CA LEU A 117 -34.93 9.74 46.46
C LEU A 117 -35.36 8.62 47.41
N HIS A 118 -35.13 7.35 47.05
CA HIS A 118 -35.44 6.22 47.93
C HIS A 118 -34.65 6.28 49.26
N MET A 119 -33.39 6.72 49.23
CA MET A 119 -32.58 6.86 50.45
C MET A 119 -33.07 8.01 51.34
N GLU A 120 -33.56 9.10 50.74
CA GLU A 120 -34.20 10.18 51.48
C GLU A 120 -35.52 9.73 52.14
N GLU A 121 -36.37 9.00 51.42
CA GLU A 121 -37.61 8.44 51.95
C GLU A 121 -37.35 7.47 53.11
N LEU A 122 -36.36 6.58 52.97
CA LEU A 122 -35.95 5.67 54.05
C LEU A 122 -35.49 6.42 55.29
N ARG A 123 -34.72 7.51 55.11
CA ARG A 123 -34.27 8.35 56.23
C ARG A 123 -35.45 9.04 56.93
N ALA A 124 -36.39 9.60 56.17
CA ALA A 124 -37.61 10.22 56.71
C ALA A 124 -38.46 9.20 57.49
N LYS A 125 -38.62 7.99 56.95
CA LYS A 125 -39.31 6.89 57.65
C LYS A 125 -38.61 6.48 58.93
N GLN A 126 -37.28 6.40 58.93
CA GLN A 126 -36.50 6.08 60.12
C GLN A 126 -36.67 7.15 61.22
N GLU A 127 -36.76 8.42 60.84
CA GLU A 127 -37.03 9.51 61.79
C GLU A 127 -38.45 9.42 62.37
N GLU A 128 -39.45 9.12 61.54
CA GLU A 128 -40.83 8.90 61.98
C GLU A 128 -40.93 7.73 62.98
N ILE A 129 -40.30 6.59 62.67
CA ILE A 129 -40.22 5.43 63.60
C ILE A 129 -39.55 5.85 64.91
N SER A 130 -38.42 6.55 64.84
CA SER A 130 -37.68 7.00 66.03
C SER A 130 -38.51 7.94 66.92
N LYS A 131 -39.41 8.75 66.32
CA LYS A 131 -40.35 9.60 67.06
C LYS A 131 -41.45 8.75 67.72
N ARG A 132 -42.06 7.84 66.98
CA ARG A 132 -43.10 6.93 67.51
C ARG A 132 -42.55 6.06 68.64
N ASP A 133 -41.32 5.56 68.54
CA ASP A 133 -40.66 4.79 69.60
C ASP A 133 -40.49 5.59 70.90
N LYS A 134 -40.19 6.90 70.81
CA LYS A 134 -40.12 7.78 71.99
C LYS A 134 -41.49 7.98 72.62
N GLU A 135 -42.53 8.18 71.81
CA GLU A 135 -43.92 8.31 72.28
C GLU A 135 -44.39 7.02 72.95
N ILE A 136 -44.10 5.85 72.36
CA ILE A 136 -44.41 4.53 72.92
C ILE A 136 -43.74 4.37 74.30
N LYS A 137 -42.44 4.65 74.41
CA LYS A 137 -41.72 4.57 75.69
C LYS A 137 -42.29 5.50 76.76
N LEU A 138 -42.73 6.69 76.38
CA LEU A 138 -43.40 7.62 77.31
C LEU A 138 -44.73 7.03 77.79
N LEU A 139 -45.54 6.50 76.87
CA LEU A 139 -46.81 5.85 77.22
C LEU A 139 -46.60 4.62 78.10
N GLU A 140 -45.59 3.80 77.82
CA GLU A 140 -45.19 2.66 78.67
C GLU A 140 -44.81 3.12 80.09
N ALA A 141 -44.02 4.19 80.22
CA ALA A 141 -43.65 4.74 81.52
C ALA A 141 -44.88 5.24 82.29
N ILE A 142 -45.81 5.94 81.61
CA ILE A 142 -47.07 6.39 82.22
C ILE A 142 -47.90 5.19 82.70
N ILE A 143 -48.07 4.17 81.86
CA ILE A 143 -48.80 2.95 82.23
C ILE A 143 -48.14 2.25 83.42
N GLN A 144 -46.81 2.15 83.46
CA GLN A 144 -46.11 1.59 84.63
C GLN A 144 -46.36 2.39 85.90
N THR A 145 -46.37 3.73 85.82
CA THR A 145 -46.67 4.57 87.00
C THR A 145 -48.14 4.47 87.45
N LEU A 146 -49.10 4.34 86.53
CA LEU A 146 -50.53 4.22 86.85
C LEU A 146 -50.93 2.78 87.25
N GLY A 147 -50.34 1.76 86.63
CA GLY A 147 -50.54 0.36 86.97
C GLY A 147 -49.85 -0.04 88.29
N GLY A 148 -48.78 0.66 88.69
CA GLY A 148 -48.16 0.49 90.00
C GLY A 148 -49.02 0.96 91.17
N THR A 149 -50.04 1.79 90.93
CA THR A 149 -50.99 2.23 91.98
C THR A 149 -52.13 1.25 92.26
N THR A 150 -52.26 0.15 91.50
CA THR A 150 -53.32 -0.84 91.71
C THR A 150 -52.89 -2.13 92.43
N ASP A 151 -51.58 -2.33 92.67
CA ASP A 151 -51.07 -3.56 93.32
C ASP A 151 -50.46 -3.33 94.73
N SER A 152 -50.72 -2.20 95.38
CA SER A 152 -50.24 -1.92 96.76
C SER A 152 -51.34 -1.88 97.83
N HIS A 153 -52.40 -2.67 97.66
CA HIS A 153 -53.41 -2.90 98.71
C HIS A 153 -53.57 -4.39 99.00
N HIS A 154 -52.58 -4.95 99.72
CA HIS A 154 -52.78 -6.07 100.64
C HIS A 154 -51.97 -5.83 101.91
#